data_AF-A0A5E4WTE0-F1
#
_entry.id   AF-A0A5E4WTE0-F1
#
_cell.length_a   1.000
_cell.length_b   1.000
_cell.length_c   1.000
_cell.angle_alpha   90.00
_cell.angle_beta   90.00
_cell.angle_gamma   90.00
#
_symmetry.space_group_name_H-M   'P 1'
#
loop_
_entity.id
_entity.type
_entity.pdbx_description
1 polymer ?
#
loop_
_entity_poly.entity_id
_entity_poly.type
_entity_poly.pdbx_seq_one_letter_code
_entity_poly.pdbx_strand_id
1 'polypeptide(L)'
;MRQTKLFAGLALAGLAAGAVPAFAQTNVTLYGIVDDALTYSSNQNGSSNTYLRNGNLAGSRWGIRGTEDLGGGTKALFQLENGFDVNSGAFSSAGVMFNRQAFVGLKNDTVGTVTIGRQYTPYYLMVGTIGPVAYVTGATGAHPGDIDGLDTTIRINNSVTYTSPVLWGVTASLQYGFGGQPGAFSKGNTYSGALRYDGGPLSLAAGYLRLNNVGGGTSWNSASTGSFGTSAVNQGYVTADVLQHIAFAGVYTIGGLTFGASYSNVQYKPGATSLFHDTAVFNTAGVHASWIVAPQWRLAAAYSYTAASKANGINDAATYHQVSLAQVYSLSKRTSLYALEAWQHANGKSLSANATSIINAGPVVGDSQNATPSTTSSQFVGMLGIRVDF
;
A
#
# COMPACT_ATOMS: atom_id res chain seq x y z
N MET A 1 36.32 5.94 64.64
CA MET A 1 35.20 5.84 65.62
C MET A 1 34.44 7.16 65.61
N ARG A 2 33.10 7.11 65.39
CA ARG A 2 32.10 8.18 65.71
C ARG A 2 32.27 9.50 64.90
N GLN A 3 31.26 10.19 64.36
CA GLN A 3 29.83 10.25 64.62
C GLN A 3 29.02 10.62 63.36
N THR A 4 27.78 10.13 63.41
CA THR A 4 26.53 10.54 62.77
C THR A 4 26.22 12.04 62.87
N LYS A 5 25.40 12.58 61.95
CA LYS A 5 24.06 13.18 62.19
C LYS A 5 23.59 14.01 60.97
N LEU A 6 22.48 13.60 60.31
CA LEU A 6 21.15 14.28 60.22
C LEU A 6 21.10 15.46 59.19
N PHE A 7 20.07 15.75 58.36
CA PHE A 7 18.67 15.34 58.21
C PHE A 7 18.03 15.96 56.93
N ALA A 8 16.77 15.53 56.66
CA ALA A 8 15.71 16.12 55.82
C ALA A 8 15.71 15.75 54.32
N GLY A 9 14.76 14.99 53.74
CA GLY A 9 13.37 14.67 54.12
C GLY A 9 12.39 15.52 53.30
N LEU A 10 11.57 14.92 52.44
CA LEU A 10 10.13 15.19 52.30
C LEU A 10 9.44 14.29 51.23
N ALA A 11 8.48 13.49 51.72
CA ALA A 11 7.18 13.17 51.12
C ALA A 11 7.07 12.71 49.65
N LEU A 12 7.09 11.38 49.43
CA LEU A 12 6.29 10.75 48.37
C LEU A 12 4.83 10.67 48.85
N ALA A 13 4.00 11.60 48.41
CA ALA A 13 2.56 11.50 48.54
C ALA A 13 1.90 11.89 47.21
N GLY A 14 1.04 11.00 46.71
CA GLY A 14 0.04 11.34 45.71
C GLY A 14 0.38 10.98 44.28
N LEU A 15 0.11 9.73 43.89
CA LEU A 15 -0.60 9.38 42.66
C LEU A 15 -1.08 7.92 42.75
N ALA A 16 -1.82 7.63 43.83
CA ALA A 16 -2.88 6.63 43.76
C ALA A 16 -4.05 7.27 42.99
N ALA A 17 -3.85 7.54 41.69
CA ALA A 17 -4.97 7.77 40.80
C ALA A 17 -5.69 6.42 40.69
N GLY A 18 -6.92 6.38 41.18
CA GLY A 18 -7.70 5.16 41.30
C GLY A 18 -7.63 4.32 40.04
N ALA A 19 -7.32 3.04 40.21
CA ALA A 19 -7.79 2.04 39.28
C ALA A 19 -9.32 2.12 39.31
N VAL A 20 -9.88 2.97 38.43
CA VAL A 20 -11.29 2.89 38.05
C VAL A 20 -11.48 1.44 37.65
N PRO A 21 -12.53 0.74 38.14
CA PRO A 21 -12.79 -0.60 37.66
C PRO A 21 -12.88 -0.52 36.14
N ALA A 22 -11.89 -1.10 35.47
CA ALA A 22 -11.94 -1.36 34.05
C ALA A 22 -13.05 -2.39 33.87
N PHE A 23 -14.30 -1.91 33.78
CA PHE A 23 -15.38 -2.72 33.26
C PHE A 23 -14.90 -3.14 31.89
N ALA A 24 -14.61 -4.43 31.74
CA ALA A 24 -14.14 -5.02 30.50
C ALA A 24 -15.18 -4.78 29.41
N GLN A 25 -15.08 -3.64 28.71
CA GLN A 25 -15.76 -3.42 27.46
C GLN A 25 -15.07 -4.33 26.46
N THR A 26 -15.66 -5.49 26.19
CA THR A 26 -15.20 -6.49 25.22
C THR A 26 -15.28 -5.95 23.79
N ASN A 27 -14.39 -5.02 23.45
CA ASN A 27 -14.28 -4.42 22.13
C ASN A 27 -12.95 -4.80 21.46
N VAL A 28 -12.45 -6.02 21.70
CA VAL A 28 -11.29 -6.58 21.01
C VAL A 28 -11.75 -7.61 20.00
N THR A 29 -11.26 -7.51 18.77
CA THR A 29 -11.58 -8.43 17.68
C THR A 29 -10.30 -9.01 17.10
N LEU A 30 -10.19 -10.34 17.11
CA LEU A 30 -9.29 -11.09 16.23
C LEU A 30 -9.96 -11.23 14.88
N TYR A 31 -9.21 -11.02 13.80
CA TYR A 31 -9.70 -11.15 12.43
C TYR A 31 -8.59 -11.60 11.49
N GLY A 32 -8.94 -12.06 10.30
CA GLY A 32 -7.97 -12.31 9.25
C GLY A 32 -8.53 -12.74 7.92
N ILE A 33 -7.61 -12.97 6.99
CA ILE A 33 -7.83 -13.49 5.64
C ILE A 33 -6.77 -14.55 5.35
N VAL A 34 -7.18 -15.67 4.78
CA VAL A 34 -6.30 -16.65 4.14
C VAL A 34 -6.69 -16.75 2.67
N ASP A 35 -5.72 -16.59 1.78
CA ASP A 35 -5.93 -16.55 0.34
C ASP A 35 -4.75 -17.22 -0.37
N ASP A 36 -5.06 -18.15 -1.27
CA ASP A 36 -4.08 -18.82 -2.12
C ASP A 36 -4.68 -19.12 -3.50
N ALA A 37 -3.84 -19.19 -4.52
CA ALA A 37 -4.24 -19.58 -5.87
C ALA A 37 -3.21 -20.44 -6.58
N LEU A 38 -3.73 -21.37 -7.39
CA LEU A 38 -2.96 -21.93 -8.50
C LEU A 38 -2.79 -20.85 -9.57
N THR A 39 -1.55 -20.50 -9.85
CA THR A 39 -1.14 -19.43 -10.77
C THR A 39 -0.41 -20.03 -11.95
N TYR A 40 -0.76 -19.58 -13.15
CA TYR A 40 -0.01 -19.79 -14.38
C TYR A 40 0.54 -18.46 -14.89
N SER A 41 1.82 -18.41 -15.21
CA SER A 41 2.45 -17.30 -15.93
C SER A 41 3.04 -17.81 -17.24
N SER A 42 2.74 -17.13 -18.34
CA SER A 42 3.20 -17.53 -19.67
C SER A 42 4.71 -17.41 -19.83
N ASN A 43 5.35 -16.51 -19.07
CA ASN A 43 6.79 -16.31 -19.10
C ASN A 43 7.26 -15.61 -17.81
N GLN A 44 8.05 -16.32 -17.00
CA GLN A 44 8.84 -15.81 -15.89
C GLN A 44 10.31 -16.10 -16.20
N ASN A 45 11.12 -15.07 -16.41
CA ASN A 45 12.55 -15.20 -16.70
C ASN A 45 12.88 -16.14 -17.88
N GLY A 46 12.01 -16.24 -18.90
CA GLY A 46 12.27 -17.05 -20.10
C GLY A 46 11.38 -18.27 -20.28
N SER A 47 10.70 -18.74 -19.23
CA SER A 47 9.91 -19.97 -19.27
C SER A 47 8.52 -19.77 -18.70
N SER A 48 7.54 -20.52 -19.18
CA SER A 48 6.23 -20.58 -18.50
C SER A 48 6.38 -21.22 -17.13
N ASN A 49 5.53 -20.84 -16.18
CA ASN A 49 5.54 -21.41 -14.84
C ASN A 49 4.12 -21.62 -14.30
N THR A 50 3.93 -22.70 -13.53
CA THR A 50 2.71 -23.00 -12.80
C THR A 50 3.06 -23.24 -11.34
N TYR A 51 2.46 -22.48 -10.43
CA TYR A 51 2.86 -22.46 -9.02
C TYR A 51 1.71 -21.98 -8.11
N LEU A 52 1.81 -22.23 -6.81
CA LEU A 52 0.91 -21.64 -5.82
C LEU A 52 1.40 -20.24 -5.42
N ARG A 53 0.49 -19.28 -5.34
CA ARG A 53 0.79 -17.91 -4.91
C ARG A 53 -0.17 -17.47 -3.83
N ASN A 54 0.38 -16.93 -2.74
CA ASN A 54 -0.37 -16.38 -1.62
C ASN A 54 -1.01 -15.02 -1.96
N GLY A 55 -2.24 -14.78 -1.48
CA GLY A 55 -2.79 -13.45 -1.31
C GLY A 55 -3.19 -12.71 -2.59
N ASN A 56 -3.84 -13.37 -3.55
CA ASN A 56 -4.06 -12.76 -4.88
C ASN A 56 -5.35 -11.97 -5.00
N LEU A 57 -6.44 -12.42 -4.36
CA LEU A 57 -7.67 -11.65 -4.27
C LEU A 57 -7.57 -10.63 -3.12
N ALA A 58 -6.96 -11.05 -2.00
CA ALA A 58 -6.57 -10.17 -0.90
C ALA A 58 -5.37 -10.76 -0.15
N GLY A 59 -4.41 -9.91 0.23
CA GLY A 59 -3.23 -10.37 0.96
C GLY A 59 -3.57 -11.08 2.28
N SER A 60 -3.08 -12.33 2.42
CA SER A 60 -3.22 -13.16 3.62
C SER A 60 -2.66 -12.47 4.85
N ARG A 61 -3.44 -12.45 5.92
CA ARG A 61 -3.15 -11.69 7.14
C ARG A 61 -3.97 -12.15 8.32
N TRP A 62 -3.48 -11.85 9.51
CA TRP A 62 -4.27 -11.89 10.74
C TRP A 62 -3.96 -10.65 11.57
N GLY A 63 -4.89 -10.26 12.43
CA GLY A 63 -4.68 -9.11 13.29
C GLY A 63 -5.64 -9.05 14.46
N ILE A 64 -5.29 -8.17 15.41
CA ILE A 64 -6.12 -7.79 16.54
C ILE A 64 -6.34 -6.29 16.49
N ARG A 65 -7.58 -5.87 16.75
CA ARG A 65 -7.94 -4.46 16.89
C ARG A 65 -8.90 -4.29 18.04
N GLY A 66 -8.93 -3.11 18.62
CA GLY A 66 -9.95 -2.80 19.60
C GLY A 66 -10.12 -1.32 19.90
N THR A 67 -11.17 -1.03 20.64
CA THR A 67 -11.53 0.34 21.06
C THR A 67 -12.00 0.38 22.50
N GLU A 68 -11.64 1.42 23.23
CA GLU A 68 -12.11 1.71 24.59
C GLU A 68 -12.84 3.05 24.57
N ASP A 69 -14.07 3.09 25.11
CA ASP A 69 -14.81 4.34 25.26
C ASP A 69 -14.25 5.12 26.46
N LEU A 70 -13.75 6.34 26.21
CA LEU A 70 -13.19 7.23 27.23
C LEU A 70 -14.21 8.26 27.72
N GLY A 71 -15.44 8.22 27.21
CA GLY A 71 -16.48 9.21 27.46
C GLY A 71 -16.38 10.44 26.56
N GLY A 72 -17.42 11.28 26.59
CA GLY A 72 -17.47 12.53 25.80
C GLY A 72 -17.37 12.33 24.28
N GLY A 73 -17.73 11.15 23.77
CA GLY A 73 -17.62 10.79 22.36
C GLY A 73 -16.19 10.43 21.90
N THR A 74 -15.23 10.35 22.82
CA THR A 74 -13.84 10.01 22.53
C THR A 74 -13.58 8.54 22.81
N LYS A 75 -12.83 7.87 21.93
CA LYS A 75 -12.41 6.49 22.07
C LYS A 75 -10.90 6.36 21.91
N ALA A 76 -10.27 5.56 22.76
CA ALA A 76 -8.95 5.01 22.46
C ALA A 76 -9.09 3.84 21.48
N LEU A 77 -8.09 3.62 20.64
CA LEU A 77 -8.05 2.51 19.69
C LEU A 77 -6.64 1.97 19.50
N PHE A 78 -6.55 0.71 19.07
CA PHE A 78 -5.31 0.10 18.62
C PHE A 78 -5.55 -0.89 17.47
N GLN A 79 -4.52 -1.13 16.68
CA GLN A 79 -4.50 -2.20 15.68
C GLN A 79 -3.09 -2.77 15.52
N LEU A 80 -3.02 -4.10 15.49
CA LEU A 80 -1.84 -4.88 15.16
C LEU A 80 -2.23 -5.87 14.07
N GLU A 81 -1.55 -5.85 12.92
CA GLU A 81 -1.86 -6.67 11.75
C GLU A 81 -0.58 -7.23 11.13
N ASN A 82 -0.51 -8.55 11.02
CA ASN A 82 0.58 -9.29 10.40
C ASN A 82 0.13 -9.88 9.06
N GLY A 83 0.92 -9.66 8.01
CA GLY A 83 0.81 -10.42 6.76
C GLY A 83 1.70 -11.66 6.80
N PHE A 84 1.23 -12.75 6.22
CA PHE A 84 1.99 -14.00 6.15
C PHE A 84 1.83 -14.66 4.79
N ASP A 85 2.73 -15.58 4.48
CA ASP A 85 2.68 -16.43 3.30
C ASP A 85 2.13 -17.80 3.69
N VAL A 86 0.99 -18.19 3.11
CA VAL A 86 0.32 -19.47 3.43
C VAL A 86 1.10 -20.70 2.96
N ASN A 87 1.94 -20.55 1.94
CA ASN A 87 2.69 -21.65 1.33
C ASN A 87 3.96 -22.03 2.11
N SER A 88 4.48 -21.10 2.90
CA SER A 88 5.73 -21.27 3.68
C SER A 88 5.59 -21.00 5.17
N GLY A 89 4.49 -20.36 5.60
CA GLY A 89 4.33 -19.86 6.97
C GLY A 89 5.20 -18.64 7.31
N ALA A 90 5.94 -18.09 6.33
CA ALA A 90 6.82 -16.96 6.56
C ALA A 90 6.05 -15.65 6.78
N PHE A 91 6.66 -14.70 7.48
CA PHE A 91 6.17 -13.31 7.50
C PHE A 91 6.23 -12.73 6.08
N SER A 92 5.21 -11.96 5.68
CA SER A 92 5.22 -11.27 4.38
C SER A 92 6.31 -10.19 4.28
N SER A 93 6.91 -9.81 5.41
CA SER A 93 8.13 -9.02 5.46
C SER A 93 9.06 -9.62 6.51
N ALA A 94 10.21 -10.12 6.06
CA ALA A 94 11.18 -10.79 6.93
C ALA A 94 11.58 -9.90 8.11
N GLY A 95 11.54 -10.47 9.32
CA GLY A 95 11.90 -9.77 10.56
C GLY A 95 10.90 -8.72 11.06
N VAL A 96 9.74 -8.55 10.41
CA VAL A 96 8.73 -7.56 10.82
C VAL A 96 7.39 -8.23 11.11
N MET A 97 7.13 -8.53 12.39
CA MET A 97 5.93 -9.26 12.82
C MET A 97 4.62 -8.51 12.49
N PHE A 98 4.52 -7.21 12.75
CA PHE A 98 3.32 -6.43 12.40
C PHE A 98 3.57 -5.59 11.16
N ASN A 99 3.93 -6.26 10.06
CA ASN A 99 4.35 -5.58 8.85
C ASN A 99 3.26 -4.75 8.19
N ARG A 100 1.97 -5.04 8.47
CA ARG A 100 0.85 -4.34 7.83
C ARG A 100 0.41 -3.09 8.57
N GLN A 101 0.04 -3.23 9.84
CA GLN A 101 -0.34 -2.09 10.69
C GLN A 101 0.07 -2.36 12.14
N ALA A 102 0.60 -1.35 12.82
CA ALA A 102 0.91 -1.39 14.24
C ALA A 102 0.80 0.03 14.81
N PHE A 103 -0.36 0.39 15.36
CA PHE A 103 -0.60 1.74 15.87
C PHE A 103 -1.60 1.77 17.02
N VAL A 104 -1.56 2.89 17.75
CA VAL A 104 -2.54 3.30 18.76
C VAL A 104 -3.10 4.67 18.38
N GLY A 105 -4.23 5.07 18.94
CA GLY A 105 -4.78 6.38 18.64
C GLY A 105 -5.99 6.78 19.45
N LEU A 106 -6.48 7.98 19.16
CA LEU A 106 -7.72 8.54 19.69
C LEU A 106 -8.64 8.88 18.52
N LYS A 107 -9.91 8.57 18.68
CA LYS A 107 -10.98 8.91 17.75
C LYS A 107 -12.07 9.68 18.47
N ASN A 108 -12.57 10.74 17.85
CA ASN A 108 -13.79 11.42 18.24
C ASN A 108 -14.54 11.84 16.97
N ASP A 109 -15.84 11.54 16.89
CA ASP A 109 -16.62 11.76 15.66
C ASP A 109 -16.81 13.24 15.29
N THR A 110 -16.50 14.17 16.22
CA THR A 110 -16.61 15.63 15.97
C THR A 110 -15.30 16.32 15.62
N VAL A 111 -14.16 15.79 16.05
CA VAL A 111 -12.83 16.40 15.80
C VAL A 111 -11.90 15.54 14.93
N GLY A 112 -12.21 14.26 14.75
CA GLY A 112 -11.48 13.34 13.88
C GLY A 112 -10.72 12.26 14.64
N THR A 113 -9.75 11.66 13.95
CA THR A 113 -8.93 10.55 14.47
C THR A 113 -7.46 10.90 14.35
N VAL A 114 -6.70 10.70 15.43
CA VAL A 114 -5.24 10.75 15.42
C VAL A 114 -4.71 9.35 15.74
N THR A 115 -3.83 8.83 14.90
CA THR A 115 -3.14 7.55 15.13
C THR A 115 -1.62 7.72 15.06
N ILE A 116 -0.91 6.92 15.84
CA ILE A 116 0.55 6.95 15.96
C ILE A 116 1.09 5.53 15.84
N GLY A 117 2.03 5.31 14.92
CA GLY A 117 2.68 4.02 14.70
C GLY A 117 2.98 3.74 13.23
N ARG A 118 3.07 2.46 12.89
CA ARG A 118 3.23 1.97 11.51
C ARG A 118 1.87 1.78 10.85
N GLN A 119 1.64 2.41 9.71
CA GLN A 119 0.33 2.35 9.05
C GLN A 119 0.41 2.69 7.56
N TYR A 120 -0.68 2.38 6.83
CA TYR A 120 -0.86 2.80 5.44
C TYR A 120 -0.91 4.32 5.31
N THR A 121 -0.62 4.79 4.10
CA THR A 121 -0.70 6.21 3.73
C THR A 121 -2.15 6.65 3.51
N PRO A 122 -2.50 7.91 3.83
CA PRO A 122 -3.72 8.55 3.34
C PRO A 122 -3.90 8.43 1.83
N TYR A 123 -2.81 8.56 1.08
CA TYR A 123 -2.76 8.36 -0.37
C TYR A 123 -3.40 7.02 -0.79
N TYR A 124 -2.97 5.91 -0.20
CA TYR A 124 -3.56 4.60 -0.47
C TYR A 124 -4.99 4.47 0.07
N LEU A 125 -5.21 4.81 1.34
CA LEU A 125 -6.49 4.58 2.02
C LEU A 125 -7.65 5.36 1.37
N MET A 126 -7.38 6.49 0.74
CA MET A 126 -8.39 7.31 0.07
C MET A 126 -8.45 7.10 -1.45
N VAL A 127 -7.30 7.06 -2.14
CA VAL A 127 -7.26 6.95 -3.61
C VAL A 127 -7.25 5.49 -4.06
N GLY A 128 -6.34 4.68 -3.51
CA GLY A 128 -6.19 3.27 -3.90
C GLY A 128 -7.44 2.43 -3.68
N THR A 129 -8.18 2.69 -2.59
CA THR A 129 -9.39 1.94 -2.22
C THR A 129 -10.61 2.18 -3.12
N ILE A 130 -10.55 3.17 -4.01
CA ILE A 130 -11.53 3.39 -5.09
C ILE A 130 -10.88 3.28 -6.48
N GLY A 131 -9.59 2.96 -6.54
CA GLY A 131 -8.86 2.71 -7.77
C GLY A 131 -9.11 1.31 -8.34
N PRO A 132 -8.44 0.95 -9.46
CA PRO A 132 -8.66 -0.33 -10.13
C PRO A 132 -8.38 -1.54 -9.24
N VAL A 133 -7.38 -1.48 -8.35
CA VAL A 133 -6.99 -2.60 -7.48
C VAL A 133 -8.10 -3.04 -6.52
N ALA A 134 -9.04 -2.16 -6.18
CA ALA A 134 -10.21 -2.52 -5.36
C ALA A 134 -11.15 -3.49 -6.09
N TYR A 135 -11.06 -3.57 -7.42
CA TYR A 135 -11.96 -4.35 -8.28
C TYR A 135 -11.25 -5.47 -9.04
N VAL A 136 -10.03 -5.24 -9.52
CA VAL A 136 -9.20 -6.21 -10.27
C VAL A 136 -7.95 -6.69 -9.51
N THR A 137 -7.85 -6.37 -8.22
CA THR A 137 -6.82 -6.84 -7.26
C THR A 137 -5.39 -6.36 -7.54
N GLY A 138 -4.52 -6.44 -6.53
CA GLY A 138 -3.10 -6.10 -6.68
C GLY A 138 -2.35 -7.07 -7.59
N ALA A 139 -2.61 -8.37 -7.44
CA ALA A 139 -1.87 -9.44 -8.08
C ALA A 139 -1.86 -9.34 -9.62
N THR A 140 -3.00 -9.02 -10.22
CA THR A 140 -3.16 -8.93 -11.68
C THR A 140 -3.65 -7.56 -12.15
N GLY A 141 -4.11 -6.71 -11.24
CA GLY A 141 -4.71 -5.41 -11.55
C GLY A 141 -3.96 -4.18 -11.02
N ALA A 142 -2.92 -4.34 -10.18
CA ALA A 142 -2.02 -3.23 -9.89
C ALA A 142 -1.37 -2.74 -11.18
N HIS A 143 -1.04 -1.46 -11.23
CA HIS A 143 -0.22 -0.94 -12.32
C HIS A 143 1.16 -1.63 -12.32
N PRO A 144 1.85 -1.72 -13.47
CA PRO A 144 3.08 -2.50 -13.59
C PRO A 144 4.07 -2.20 -12.46
N GLY A 145 4.45 -3.20 -11.67
CA GLY A 145 5.41 -2.98 -10.58
C GLY A 145 4.83 -2.41 -9.28
N ASP A 146 3.50 -2.19 -9.20
CA ASP A 146 2.85 -1.28 -8.25
C ASP A 146 3.56 0.08 -8.20
N ILE A 147 3.93 0.59 -9.38
CA ILE A 147 4.81 1.78 -9.54
C ILE A 147 4.27 3.01 -8.82
N ASP A 148 2.96 3.14 -8.71
CA ASP A 148 2.28 4.29 -8.09
C ASP A 148 1.79 4.02 -6.67
N GLY A 149 2.06 2.83 -6.11
CA GLY A 149 1.72 2.49 -4.74
C GLY A 149 0.24 2.64 -4.43
N LEU A 150 -0.63 2.42 -5.41
CA LEU A 150 -2.07 2.40 -5.24
C LEU A 150 -2.57 1.06 -4.68
N ASP A 151 -1.71 0.06 -4.55
CA ASP A 151 -1.95 -1.15 -3.76
C ASP A 151 -1.30 -1.09 -2.35
N THR A 152 -1.36 -2.19 -1.60
CA THR A 152 -0.98 -2.30 -0.20
C THR A 152 0.54 -2.32 0.05
N THR A 153 1.39 -1.87 -0.87
CA THR A 153 2.85 -1.98 -0.71
C THR A 153 3.42 -0.98 0.30
N ILE A 154 2.96 0.27 0.27
CA ILE A 154 3.59 1.38 1.01
C ILE A 154 2.97 1.55 2.40
N ARG A 155 3.83 1.48 3.43
CA ARG A 155 3.48 1.71 4.84
C ARG A 155 4.59 2.49 5.52
N ILE A 156 4.21 3.43 6.38
CA ILE A 156 5.13 4.41 6.95
C ILE A 156 5.36 4.07 8.42
N ASN A 157 6.62 3.82 8.77
CA ASN A 157 7.10 3.67 10.14
C ASN A 157 7.12 5.02 10.86
N ASN A 158 7.09 4.97 12.19
CA ASN A 158 7.26 6.14 13.06
C ASN A 158 6.34 7.28 12.60
N SER A 159 5.07 7.00 12.34
CA SER A 159 4.17 7.97 11.72
C SER A 159 3.11 8.48 12.68
N VAL A 160 2.68 9.72 12.47
CA VAL A 160 1.46 10.29 13.03
C VAL A 160 0.52 10.58 11.87
N THR A 161 -0.74 10.20 12.00
CA THR A 161 -1.78 10.47 11.00
C THR A 161 -2.97 11.12 11.66
N TYR A 162 -3.48 12.19 11.06
CA TYR A 162 -4.76 12.79 11.39
C TYR A 162 -5.74 12.55 10.26
N THR A 163 -6.96 12.14 10.58
CA THR A 163 -8.08 12.03 9.63
C THR A 163 -9.26 12.83 10.17
N SER A 164 -9.81 13.73 9.36
CA SER A 164 -10.94 14.58 9.75
C SER A 164 -12.22 13.76 9.94
N PRO A 165 -13.23 14.32 10.64
CA PRO A 165 -14.61 13.89 10.44
C PRO A 165 -15.03 14.05 8.98
N VAL A 166 -16.16 13.45 8.62
CA VAL A 166 -16.79 13.68 7.32
C VAL A 166 -17.51 15.03 7.34
N LEU A 167 -17.10 15.95 6.47
CA LEU A 167 -17.66 17.29 6.34
C LEU A 167 -18.28 17.44 4.95
N TRP A 168 -19.61 17.47 4.85
CA TRP A 168 -20.34 17.56 3.58
C TRP A 168 -19.92 16.49 2.55
N GLY A 169 -19.67 15.27 3.02
CA GLY A 169 -19.19 14.15 2.20
C GLY A 169 -17.68 14.12 1.98
N VAL A 170 -16.93 15.14 2.43
CA VAL A 170 -15.47 15.22 2.28
C VAL A 170 -14.76 14.71 3.54
N THR A 171 -13.75 13.88 3.35
CA THR A 171 -12.78 13.47 4.38
C THR A 171 -11.38 13.90 3.95
N ALA A 172 -10.63 14.51 4.86
CA ALA A 172 -9.23 14.86 4.68
C ALA A 172 -8.35 14.02 5.60
N SER A 173 -7.19 13.60 5.13
CA SER A 173 -6.23 12.87 5.97
C SER A 173 -4.79 13.28 5.64
N LEU A 174 -3.98 13.47 6.68
CA LEU A 174 -2.61 13.92 6.63
C LEU A 174 -1.74 13.00 7.49
N GLN A 175 -0.55 12.68 6.99
CA GLN A 175 0.40 11.79 7.65
C GLN A 175 1.82 12.33 7.54
N TYR A 176 2.56 12.23 8.63
CA TYR A 176 3.99 12.52 8.68
C TYR A 176 4.75 11.35 9.32
N GLY A 177 5.78 10.86 8.64
CA GLY A 177 6.71 9.83 9.14
C GLY A 177 8.01 10.47 9.60
N PHE A 178 8.38 10.28 10.87
CA PHE A 178 9.58 10.87 11.48
C PHE A 178 10.83 10.04 11.10
N GLY A 179 11.72 10.63 10.29
CA GLY A 179 12.92 9.94 9.78
C GLY A 179 13.97 9.55 10.83
N GLY A 180 13.90 10.16 12.03
CA GLY A 180 14.74 9.77 13.17
C GLY A 180 16.24 10.04 12.99
N GLN A 181 16.62 10.94 12.08
CA GLN A 181 18.02 11.27 11.79
C GLN A 181 18.49 12.46 12.66
N PRO A 182 19.44 12.28 13.59
CA PRO A 182 19.95 13.38 14.42
C PRO A 182 20.50 14.53 13.59
N GLY A 183 20.08 15.76 13.88
CA GLY A 183 20.49 16.96 13.16
C GLY A 183 19.92 17.11 11.73
N ALA A 184 19.10 16.17 11.25
CA ALA A 184 18.57 16.16 9.89
C ALA A 184 17.08 15.76 9.85
N PHE A 185 16.20 16.61 10.39
CA PHE A 185 14.78 16.31 10.58
C PHE A 185 14.03 15.85 9.30
N SER A 186 14.43 16.37 8.14
CA SER A 186 13.82 16.04 6.85
C SER A 186 14.40 14.79 6.18
N LYS A 187 15.47 14.20 6.72
CA LYS A 187 16.16 13.07 6.09
C LYS A 187 15.45 11.76 6.44
N GLY A 188 15.13 10.94 5.44
CA GLY A 188 14.39 9.68 5.64
C GLY A 188 12.91 9.85 5.98
N ASN A 189 12.38 11.08 5.99
CA ASN A 189 11.00 11.35 6.42
C ASN A 189 9.99 11.11 5.29
N THR A 190 8.72 11.03 5.66
CA THR A 190 7.60 10.87 4.70
C THR A 190 6.52 11.90 4.95
N TYR A 191 5.91 12.39 3.87
CA TYR A 191 4.68 13.17 3.90
C TYR A 191 3.62 12.47 3.05
N SER A 192 2.40 12.37 3.54
CA SER A 192 1.26 11.98 2.72
C SER A 192 0.03 12.75 3.11
N GLY A 193 -0.78 13.08 2.11
CA GLY A 193 -2.07 13.73 2.31
C GLY A 193 -3.05 13.28 1.26
N ALA A 194 -4.31 13.20 1.62
CA ALA A 194 -5.36 12.89 0.67
C ALA A 194 -6.70 13.54 1.05
N LEU A 195 -7.52 13.73 0.03
CA LEU A 195 -8.91 14.14 0.14
C LEU A 195 -9.77 13.09 -0.56
N ARG A 196 -10.91 12.78 0.05
CA ARG A 196 -11.94 11.92 -0.54
C ARG A 196 -13.30 12.57 -0.37
N TYR A 197 -14.10 12.59 -1.42
CA TYR A 197 -15.49 12.95 -1.42
C TYR A 197 -16.35 11.71 -1.70
N ASP A 198 -17.37 11.49 -0.89
CA ASP A 198 -18.41 10.48 -1.10
C ASP A 198 -19.78 11.17 -1.10
N GLY A 199 -20.44 11.17 -2.26
CA GLY A 199 -21.68 11.90 -2.53
C GLY A 199 -22.73 11.04 -3.21
N GLY A 200 -23.23 10.01 -2.53
CA GLY A 200 -24.20 9.07 -3.10
C GLY A 200 -23.53 8.14 -4.12
N PRO A 201 -23.92 8.16 -5.42
CA PRO A 201 -23.34 7.27 -6.43
C PRO A 201 -21.89 7.64 -6.81
N LEU A 202 -21.45 8.87 -6.52
CA LEU A 202 -20.13 9.39 -6.91
C LEU A 202 -19.17 9.37 -5.72
N SER A 203 -17.98 8.79 -5.92
CA SER A 203 -16.82 8.99 -5.05
C SER A 203 -15.65 9.53 -5.85
N LEU A 204 -14.94 10.51 -5.30
CA LEU A 204 -13.74 11.12 -5.88
C LEU A 204 -12.64 11.17 -4.83
N ALA A 205 -11.39 10.95 -5.23
CA ALA A 205 -10.26 11.10 -4.34
C ALA A 205 -9.04 11.67 -5.06
N ALA A 206 -8.25 12.43 -4.30
CA ALA A 206 -6.96 12.95 -4.72
C ALA A 206 -5.95 12.73 -3.59
N GLY A 207 -4.73 12.32 -3.95
CA GLY A 207 -3.70 11.95 -2.98
C GLY A 207 -2.33 12.42 -3.41
N TYR A 208 -1.51 12.72 -2.40
CA TYR A 208 -0.10 13.02 -2.50
C TYR A 208 0.70 12.11 -1.55
N LEU A 209 1.84 11.62 -2.02
CA LEU A 209 2.82 10.91 -1.21
C LEU A 209 4.21 11.39 -1.60
N ARG A 210 5.05 11.65 -0.60
CA ARG A 210 6.47 11.92 -0.79
C ARG A 210 7.28 11.14 0.22
N LEU A 211 8.12 10.24 -0.27
CA LEU A 211 9.13 9.55 0.51
C LEU A 211 10.48 10.23 0.26
N ASN A 212 11.20 10.59 1.32
CA ASN A 212 12.58 11.05 1.22
C ASN A 212 13.51 9.94 1.70
N ASN A 213 14.57 9.70 0.95
CA ASN A 213 15.56 8.68 1.26
C ASN A 213 16.54 9.20 2.31
N VAL A 214 17.07 8.31 3.16
CA VAL A 214 18.29 8.62 3.92
C VAL A 214 19.50 8.64 2.98
N GLY A 215 19.46 7.89 1.88
CA GLY A 215 20.52 7.82 0.87
C GLY A 215 21.76 7.07 1.35
N GLY A 216 22.88 7.26 0.64
CA GLY A 216 24.20 6.75 1.04
C GLY A 216 24.47 5.28 0.71
N GLY A 217 23.80 4.70 -0.28
CA GLY A 217 24.00 3.30 -0.69
C GLY A 217 23.54 3.02 -2.13
N THR A 218 23.57 1.75 -2.53
CA THR A 218 23.16 1.28 -3.85
C THR A 218 21.68 0.89 -3.94
N SER A 219 20.91 1.16 -2.88
CA SER A 219 19.48 0.86 -2.79
C SER A 219 18.73 1.91 -1.95
N TRP A 220 17.41 1.80 -1.90
CA TRP A 220 16.59 2.62 -1.00
C TRP A 220 16.93 2.29 0.45
N ASN A 221 17.30 3.29 1.23
CA ASN A 221 17.84 3.05 2.57
C ASN A 221 16.71 2.62 3.53
N SER A 222 16.89 1.46 4.17
CA SER A 222 15.91 0.87 5.10
C SER A 222 15.71 1.67 6.39
N ALA A 223 16.59 2.62 6.71
CA ALA A 223 16.42 3.57 7.81
C ALA A 223 15.40 4.68 7.47
N SER A 224 14.97 4.80 6.20
CA SER A 224 13.88 5.70 5.82
C SER A 224 12.56 5.21 6.38
N THR A 225 11.65 6.12 6.67
CA THR A 225 10.33 5.80 7.27
C THR A 225 9.45 4.95 6.38
N GLY A 226 9.56 5.07 5.06
CA GLY A 226 8.80 4.30 4.08
C GLY A 226 9.70 3.62 3.06
N SER A 227 9.16 2.60 2.40
CA SER A 227 9.71 1.94 1.22
C SER A 227 8.63 1.81 0.15
N PHE A 228 9.01 1.39 -1.05
CA PHE A 228 8.11 1.19 -2.19
C PHE A 228 8.42 -0.14 -2.90
N GLY A 229 7.49 -0.60 -3.73
CA GLY A 229 7.64 -1.83 -4.51
C GLY A 229 8.78 -1.71 -5.52
N THR A 230 9.69 -2.67 -5.52
CA THR A 230 10.78 -2.74 -6.50
C THR A 230 10.46 -3.81 -7.53
N SER A 231 10.60 -3.48 -8.81
CA SER A 231 10.35 -4.37 -9.94
C SER A 231 11.26 -4.02 -11.12
N ALA A 232 11.17 -4.80 -12.19
CA ALA A 232 11.85 -4.49 -13.45
C ALA A 232 11.50 -3.10 -14.04
N VAL A 233 10.34 -2.51 -13.66
CA VAL A 233 9.90 -1.18 -14.13
C VAL A 233 10.75 -0.06 -13.53
N ASN A 234 11.14 -0.18 -12.25
CA ASN A 234 11.78 0.90 -11.49
C ASN A 234 13.11 0.52 -10.82
N GLN A 235 13.64 -0.67 -11.05
CA GLN A 235 14.91 -1.13 -10.47
C GLN A 235 16.09 -0.18 -10.73
N GLY A 236 16.12 0.54 -11.86
CA GLY A 236 17.16 1.53 -12.14
C GLY A 236 17.07 2.81 -11.30
N TYR A 237 15.97 3.02 -10.58
CA TYR A 237 15.70 4.23 -9.80
C TYR A 237 15.67 3.99 -8.29
N VAL A 238 16.09 2.82 -7.81
CA VAL A 238 16.04 2.43 -6.39
C VAL A 238 16.90 3.31 -5.48
N THR A 239 17.86 4.04 -6.04
CA THR A 239 18.73 4.99 -5.31
C THR A 239 18.22 6.43 -5.36
N ALA A 240 16.96 6.65 -5.76
CA ALA A 240 16.35 7.98 -5.76
C ALA A 240 16.48 8.64 -4.38
N ASP A 241 16.73 9.95 -4.37
CA ASP A 241 16.72 10.75 -3.14
C ASP A 241 15.29 11.05 -2.69
N VAL A 242 14.38 11.20 -3.65
CA VAL A 242 12.96 11.41 -3.40
C VAL A 242 12.10 10.57 -4.35
N LEU A 243 11.09 9.92 -3.80
CA LEU A 243 9.95 9.37 -4.54
C LEU A 243 8.72 10.23 -4.27
N GLN A 244 8.02 10.67 -5.32
CA GLN A 244 6.82 11.48 -5.21
C GLN A 244 5.69 10.88 -6.04
N HIS A 245 4.53 10.64 -5.43
CA HIS A 245 3.31 10.22 -6.12
C HIS A 245 2.24 11.30 -5.99
N ILE A 246 1.52 11.53 -7.09
CA ILE A 246 0.23 12.22 -7.12
C ILE A 246 -0.75 11.28 -7.81
N ALA A 247 -1.94 11.11 -7.26
CA ALA A 247 -2.97 10.32 -7.92
C ALA A 247 -4.37 10.88 -7.70
N PHE A 248 -5.23 10.59 -8.67
CA PHE A 248 -6.64 10.90 -8.68
C PHE A 248 -7.41 9.63 -9.04
N ALA A 249 -8.53 9.41 -8.38
CA ALA A 249 -9.46 8.34 -8.73
C ALA A 249 -10.89 8.84 -8.60
N GLY A 250 -11.77 8.34 -9.46
CA GLY A 250 -13.19 8.61 -9.41
C GLY A 250 -13.97 7.36 -9.77
N VAL A 251 -15.03 7.10 -9.02
CA VAL A 251 -15.97 6.00 -9.29
C VAL A 251 -17.40 6.50 -9.27
N TYR A 252 -18.22 5.96 -10.17
CA TYR A 252 -19.66 6.20 -10.21
C TYR A 252 -20.39 4.86 -10.20
N THR A 253 -21.32 4.70 -9.26
CA THR A 253 -22.09 3.47 -9.07
C THR A 253 -23.56 3.67 -9.42
N ILE A 254 -24.09 2.81 -10.30
CA ILE A 254 -25.50 2.77 -10.69
C ILE A 254 -26.01 1.33 -10.62
N GLY A 255 -26.96 1.08 -9.72
CA GLY A 255 -27.42 -0.29 -9.44
C GLY A 255 -26.26 -1.17 -8.99
N GLY A 256 -26.07 -2.33 -9.63
CA GLY A 256 -24.97 -3.24 -9.37
C GLY A 256 -23.66 -2.91 -10.10
N LEU A 257 -23.61 -1.85 -10.90
CA LEU A 257 -22.49 -1.53 -11.78
C LEU A 257 -21.73 -0.30 -11.27
N THR A 258 -20.42 -0.45 -11.11
CA THR A 258 -19.49 0.63 -10.78
C THR A 258 -18.53 0.83 -11.93
N PHE A 259 -18.39 2.07 -12.40
CA PHE A 259 -17.37 2.49 -13.35
C PHE A 259 -16.36 3.36 -12.62
N GLY A 260 -15.10 3.29 -13.01
CA GLY A 260 -14.11 4.21 -12.48
C GLY A 260 -12.98 4.50 -13.44
N ALA A 261 -12.30 5.59 -13.12
CA ALA A 261 -11.10 6.03 -13.80
C ALA A 261 -10.08 6.51 -12.77
N SER A 262 -8.80 6.34 -13.09
CA SER A 262 -7.71 6.80 -12.25
C SER A 262 -6.57 7.35 -13.08
N TYR A 263 -5.85 8.31 -12.51
CA TYR A 263 -4.62 8.84 -13.06
C TYR A 263 -3.58 8.95 -11.95
N SER A 264 -2.33 8.59 -12.23
CA SER A 264 -1.20 8.81 -11.32
C SER A 264 0.01 9.39 -12.05
N ASN A 265 0.79 10.18 -11.32
CA ASN A 265 2.10 10.70 -11.71
C ASN A 265 3.11 10.32 -10.61
N VAL A 266 4.13 9.55 -10.99
CA VAL A 266 5.17 9.04 -10.11
C VAL A 266 6.51 9.62 -10.56
N GLN A 267 7.26 10.19 -9.63
CA GLN A 267 8.56 10.79 -9.91
C GLN A 267 9.65 10.20 -9.02
N TYR A 268 10.71 9.71 -9.64
CA TYR A 268 11.98 9.37 -8.99
C TYR A 268 12.96 10.51 -9.23
N LYS A 269 13.30 11.25 -8.18
CA LYS A 269 14.22 12.40 -8.26
C LYS A 269 15.59 11.97 -7.73
N PRO A 270 16.67 12.14 -8.53
CA PRO A 270 18.00 11.79 -8.08
C PRO A 270 18.55 12.83 -7.11
N GLY A 271 19.48 12.41 -6.26
CA GLY A 271 20.32 13.26 -5.44
C GLY A 271 21.79 12.94 -5.66
N ALA A 272 22.67 13.52 -4.83
CA ALA A 272 24.12 13.43 -5.02
C ALA A 272 24.70 12.00 -4.99
N THR A 273 23.97 11.02 -4.45
CA THR A 273 24.39 9.61 -4.35
C THR A 273 23.56 8.66 -5.20
N SER A 274 22.63 9.18 -6.01
CA SER A 274 21.82 8.35 -6.90
C SER A 274 22.65 7.82 -8.06
N LEU A 275 22.35 6.60 -8.50
CA LEU A 275 23.04 5.97 -9.65
C LEU A 275 22.57 6.51 -11.00
N PHE A 276 21.50 7.30 -11.00
CA PHE A 276 20.91 7.94 -12.17
C PHE A 276 20.91 9.47 -11.96
N HIS A 277 20.81 10.24 -13.04
CA HIS A 277 21.10 11.68 -13.04
C HIS A 277 19.87 12.55 -13.39
N ASP A 278 18.97 12.10 -14.26
CA ASP A 278 17.74 12.86 -14.53
C ASP A 278 16.53 12.27 -13.79
N THR A 279 15.57 13.14 -13.46
CA THR A 279 14.29 12.70 -12.90
C THR A 279 13.56 11.76 -13.85
N ALA A 280 13.18 10.58 -13.36
CA ALA A 280 12.28 9.68 -14.07
C ALA A 280 10.83 9.96 -13.66
N VAL A 281 9.92 9.97 -14.64
CA VAL A 281 8.51 10.31 -14.45
C VAL A 281 7.63 9.29 -15.17
N PHE A 282 6.84 8.54 -14.41
CA PHE A 282 5.84 7.61 -14.92
C PHE A 282 4.45 8.22 -14.76
N ASN A 283 3.65 8.16 -15.82
CA ASN A 283 2.23 8.50 -15.77
C ASN A 283 1.42 7.26 -16.07
N THR A 284 0.40 7.02 -15.25
CA THR A 284 -0.53 5.92 -15.48
C THR A 284 -1.94 6.45 -15.57
N ALA A 285 -2.65 6.08 -16.63
CA ALA A 285 -4.07 6.32 -16.78
C ALA A 285 -4.78 4.97 -16.88
N GLY A 286 -5.90 4.82 -16.19
CA GLY A 286 -6.66 3.57 -16.18
C GLY A 286 -8.15 3.78 -16.06
N VAL A 287 -8.89 2.81 -16.56
CA VAL A 287 -10.34 2.70 -16.41
C VAL A 287 -10.69 1.31 -15.93
N HIS A 288 -11.75 1.19 -15.16
CA HIS A 288 -12.25 -0.09 -14.68
C HIS A 288 -13.77 -0.09 -14.60
N ALA A 289 -14.34 -1.29 -14.63
CA ALA A 289 -15.74 -1.53 -14.34
C ALA A 289 -15.87 -2.78 -13.46
N SER A 290 -16.83 -2.76 -12.54
CA SER A 290 -17.20 -3.90 -11.70
C SER A 290 -18.71 -4.04 -11.66
N TRP A 291 -19.21 -5.26 -11.85
CA TRP A 291 -20.62 -5.58 -11.88
C TRP A 291 -20.93 -6.69 -10.88
N ILE A 292 -21.81 -6.38 -9.93
CA ILE A 292 -22.50 -7.37 -9.10
C ILE A 292 -23.69 -7.88 -9.91
N VAL A 293 -23.48 -9.00 -10.61
CA VAL A 293 -24.48 -9.60 -11.50
C VAL A 293 -25.57 -10.31 -10.70
N ALA A 294 -25.16 -10.92 -9.58
CA ALA A 294 -26.01 -11.61 -8.62
C ALA A 294 -25.34 -11.52 -7.22
N PRO A 295 -26.06 -11.79 -6.12
CA PRO A 295 -25.50 -11.70 -4.77
C PRO A 295 -24.20 -12.49 -4.57
N GLN A 296 -24.06 -13.61 -5.29
CA GLN A 296 -22.86 -14.45 -5.25
C GLN A 296 -21.81 -14.15 -6.33
N TRP A 297 -22.10 -13.32 -7.35
CA TRP A 297 -21.21 -13.07 -8.49
C TRP A 297 -20.78 -11.62 -8.59
N ARG A 298 -19.47 -11.39 -8.58
CA ARG A 298 -18.85 -10.11 -8.95
C ARG A 298 -17.90 -10.32 -10.12
N LEU A 299 -18.12 -9.58 -11.20
CA LEU A 299 -17.22 -9.53 -12.35
C LEU A 299 -16.57 -8.16 -12.41
N ALA A 300 -15.30 -8.08 -12.77
CA ALA A 300 -14.64 -6.82 -13.01
C ALA A 300 -13.62 -6.92 -14.15
N ALA A 301 -13.40 -5.79 -14.80
CA ALA A 301 -12.41 -5.61 -15.84
C ALA A 301 -11.75 -4.25 -15.68
N ALA A 302 -10.47 -4.16 -16.05
CA ALA A 302 -9.72 -2.92 -16.07
C ALA A 302 -8.76 -2.89 -17.24
N TYR A 303 -8.47 -1.68 -17.71
CA TYR A 303 -7.38 -1.39 -18.61
C TYR A 303 -6.56 -0.24 -18.05
N SER A 304 -5.23 -0.36 -18.12
CA SER A 304 -4.32 0.73 -17.79
C SER A 304 -3.23 0.89 -18.84
N TYR A 305 -2.81 2.14 -19.02
CA TYR A 305 -1.67 2.54 -19.82
C TYR A 305 -0.68 3.29 -18.93
N THR A 306 0.52 2.74 -18.78
CA THR A 306 1.64 3.38 -18.05
C THR A 306 2.70 3.81 -19.03
N ALA A 307 3.18 5.04 -18.94
CA ALA A 307 4.24 5.57 -19.80
C ALA A 307 5.30 6.33 -18.98
N ALA A 308 6.55 5.99 -19.21
CA ALA A 308 7.68 6.77 -18.75
C ALA A 308 7.83 8.02 -19.64
N SER A 309 7.36 9.17 -19.16
CA SER A 309 7.47 10.47 -19.86
C SER A 309 8.85 11.13 -19.70
N LYS A 310 9.60 10.74 -18.68
CA LYS A 310 11.02 11.04 -18.49
C LYS A 310 11.69 9.79 -17.94
N ALA A 311 12.87 9.44 -18.44
CA ALA A 311 13.51 8.18 -18.11
C ALA A 311 15.03 8.25 -18.21
N ASN A 312 15.67 9.21 -17.51
CA ASN A 312 17.14 9.29 -17.43
C ASN A 312 17.84 9.29 -18.80
N GLY A 313 17.45 10.23 -19.66
CA GLY A 313 17.99 10.38 -21.01
C GLY A 313 17.55 9.31 -22.04
N ILE A 314 16.66 8.36 -21.68
CA ILE A 314 16.15 7.36 -22.62
C ILE A 314 15.11 8.00 -23.56
N ASN A 315 15.40 8.00 -24.88
CA ASN A 315 14.53 8.58 -25.90
C ASN A 315 13.31 7.71 -26.25
N ASP A 316 13.46 6.39 -26.25
CA ASP A 316 12.39 5.40 -26.50
C ASP A 316 11.98 4.76 -25.18
N ALA A 317 11.35 5.57 -24.31
CA ALA A 317 11.09 5.20 -22.93
C ALA A 317 9.94 4.19 -22.79
N ALA A 318 9.99 3.40 -21.71
CA ALA A 318 9.07 2.29 -21.49
C ALA A 318 7.59 2.70 -21.48
N THR A 319 6.76 1.91 -22.17
CA THR A 319 5.29 1.97 -22.08
C THR A 319 4.71 0.60 -21.81
N TYR A 320 3.58 0.55 -21.12
CA TYR A 320 2.92 -0.68 -20.69
C TYR A 320 1.42 -0.57 -20.90
N HIS A 321 0.87 -1.55 -21.61
CA HIS A 321 -0.57 -1.77 -21.71
C HIS A 321 -0.93 -2.96 -20.84
N GLN A 322 -1.90 -2.82 -19.93
CA GLN A 322 -2.38 -3.94 -19.12
C GLN A 322 -3.89 -4.04 -19.20
N VAL A 323 -4.38 -5.26 -19.46
CA VAL A 323 -5.79 -5.64 -19.31
C VAL A 323 -5.87 -6.63 -18.16
N SER A 324 -6.81 -6.41 -17.25
CA SER A 324 -7.02 -7.24 -16.07
C SER A 324 -8.50 -7.61 -15.93
N LEU A 325 -8.77 -8.84 -15.53
CA LEU A 325 -10.09 -9.40 -15.32
C LEU A 325 -10.14 -10.06 -13.94
N ALA A 326 -11.29 -9.97 -13.29
CA ALA A 326 -11.55 -10.65 -12.03
C ALA A 326 -12.98 -11.17 -11.99
N GLN A 327 -13.14 -12.46 -11.66
CA GLN A 327 -14.44 -13.07 -11.41
C GLN A 327 -14.42 -13.70 -10.03
N VAL A 328 -15.35 -13.29 -9.16
CA VAL A 328 -15.43 -13.75 -7.78
C VAL A 328 -16.80 -14.37 -7.56
N TYR A 329 -16.79 -15.61 -7.06
CA TYR A 329 -17.96 -16.36 -6.64
C TYR A 329 -17.98 -16.56 -5.13
N SER A 330 -18.93 -15.96 -4.43
CA SER A 330 -19.08 -16.11 -2.98
C SER A 330 -19.84 -17.39 -2.62
N LEU A 331 -19.14 -18.34 -2.00
CA LEU A 331 -19.73 -19.53 -1.39
C LEU A 331 -20.47 -19.18 -0.09
N SER A 332 -19.96 -18.19 0.63
CA SER A 332 -20.55 -17.63 1.84
C SER A 332 -20.15 -16.15 1.98
N LYS A 333 -20.62 -15.47 3.03
CA LYS A 333 -20.15 -14.12 3.38
C LYS A 333 -18.64 -14.03 3.66
N ARG A 334 -18.00 -15.17 3.94
CA ARG A 334 -16.61 -15.29 4.38
C ARG A 334 -15.75 -16.17 3.47
N THR A 335 -16.33 -16.74 2.41
CA THR A 335 -15.63 -17.70 1.57
C THR A 335 -15.94 -17.43 0.12
N SER A 336 -14.90 -17.23 -0.69
CA SER A 336 -15.06 -17.01 -2.13
C SER A 336 -14.08 -17.83 -2.94
N LEU A 337 -14.54 -18.34 -4.07
CA LEU A 337 -13.70 -18.83 -5.16
C LEU A 337 -13.49 -17.67 -6.14
N TYR A 338 -12.36 -17.66 -6.83
CA TYR A 338 -12.08 -16.62 -7.80
C TYR A 338 -11.23 -17.09 -8.97
N ALA A 339 -11.37 -16.36 -10.07
CA ALA A 339 -10.48 -16.37 -11.22
C ALA A 339 -9.97 -14.94 -11.45
N LEU A 340 -8.68 -14.81 -11.69
CA LEU A 340 -8.03 -13.54 -12.04
C LEU A 340 -7.18 -13.76 -13.29
N GLU A 341 -7.26 -12.84 -14.23
CA GLU A 341 -6.45 -12.88 -15.45
C GLU A 341 -5.87 -11.51 -15.75
N ALA A 342 -4.66 -11.47 -16.24
CA ALA A 342 -4.15 -10.26 -16.86
C ALA A 342 -3.18 -10.55 -17.99
N TRP A 343 -3.21 -9.66 -18.96
CA TRP A 343 -2.23 -9.59 -20.04
C TRP A 343 -1.58 -8.22 -20.00
N GLN A 344 -0.25 -8.20 -20.06
CA GLN A 344 0.51 -6.97 -20.14
C GLN A 344 1.47 -7.03 -21.33
N HIS A 345 1.60 -5.90 -22.03
CA HIS A 345 2.54 -5.72 -23.11
C HIS A 345 3.41 -4.49 -22.86
N ALA A 346 4.72 -4.69 -22.91
CA ALA A 346 5.72 -3.66 -22.70
C ALA A 346 6.41 -3.30 -24.02
N ASN A 347 6.61 -2.01 -24.24
CA ASN A 347 7.39 -1.47 -25.35
C ASN A 347 8.48 -0.53 -24.83
N GLY A 348 9.46 -0.24 -25.69
CA GLY A 348 10.53 0.72 -25.41
C GLY A 348 11.59 0.17 -24.45
N LYS A 349 12.25 1.09 -23.76
CA LYS A 349 13.45 0.83 -22.96
C LYS A 349 13.31 1.34 -21.53
N SER A 350 14.00 0.66 -20.62
CA SER A 350 14.12 1.06 -19.22
C SER A 350 15.59 1.04 -18.79
N LEU A 351 15.84 1.57 -17.60
CA LEU A 351 17.16 1.63 -16.98
C LEU A 351 17.44 0.33 -16.21
N SER A 352 18.63 -0.25 -16.40
CA SER A 352 19.06 -1.45 -15.67
C SER A 352 19.14 -1.21 -14.16
N ALA A 353 19.10 -2.28 -13.35
CA ALA A 353 19.13 -2.18 -11.89
C ALA A 353 20.34 -1.42 -11.30
N ASN A 354 21.49 -1.47 -11.96
CA ASN A 354 22.69 -0.73 -11.58
C ASN A 354 22.80 0.65 -12.23
N ALA A 355 21.79 1.06 -12.99
CA ALA A 355 21.73 2.31 -13.75
C ALA A 355 22.89 2.55 -14.74
N THR A 356 23.61 1.49 -15.15
CA THR A 356 24.74 1.62 -16.08
C THR A 356 24.39 1.28 -17.53
N SER A 357 23.23 0.68 -17.79
CA SER A 357 22.81 0.31 -19.14
C SER A 357 21.32 0.52 -19.40
N ILE A 358 20.99 0.70 -20.67
CA ILE A 358 19.62 0.78 -21.17
C ILE A 358 19.23 -0.61 -21.66
N ILE A 359 18.11 -1.13 -21.16
CA ILE A 359 17.60 -2.47 -21.45
C ILE A 359 16.20 -2.40 -22.05
N ASN A 360 15.74 -3.48 -22.68
CA ASN A 360 14.34 -3.58 -23.10
C ASN A 360 13.41 -3.52 -21.88
N ALA A 361 12.32 -2.77 -21.99
CA ALA A 361 11.25 -2.84 -21.01
C ALA A 361 10.62 -4.24 -21.07
N GLY A 362 10.57 -4.93 -19.92
CA GLY A 362 9.89 -6.22 -19.78
C GLY A 362 8.59 -6.06 -19.01
N PRO A 363 7.52 -6.78 -19.37
CA PRO A 363 6.27 -6.73 -18.63
C PRO A 363 6.39 -7.44 -17.28
N VAL A 364 5.71 -6.86 -16.29
CA VAL A 364 5.47 -7.38 -14.94
C VAL A 364 3.98 -7.19 -14.63
N VAL A 365 3.19 -8.24 -14.86
CA VAL A 365 1.74 -8.20 -14.62
C VAL A 365 1.44 -7.94 -13.14
N GLY A 366 0.70 -6.86 -12.87
CA GLY A 366 0.35 -6.45 -11.52
C GLY A 366 1.57 -6.29 -10.61
N ASP A 367 1.41 -6.66 -9.34
CA ASP A 367 2.52 -6.86 -8.41
C ASP A 367 3.00 -8.33 -8.35
N SER A 368 2.30 -9.25 -9.03
CA SER A 368 2.56 -10.68 -8.91
C SER A 368 3.83 -11.16 -9.57
N GLN A 369 4.32 -10.39 -10.55
CA GLN A 369 5.49 -10.72 -11.35
C GLN A 369 6.67 -9.76 -11.10
N ASN A 370 6.63 -8.95 -10.03
CA ASN A 370 7.64 -7.92 -9.75
C ASN A 370 9.08 -8.44 -9.75
N ALA A 371 9.29 -9.66 -9.23
CA ALA A 371 10.60 -10.30 -9.12
C ALA A 371 10.93 -11.26 -10.29
N THR A 372 9.97 -11.54 -11.16
CA THR A 372 10.08 -12.54 -12.24
C THR A 372 9.53 -11.97 -13.55
N PRO A 373 10.14 -10.90 -14.09
CA PRO A 373 9.67 -10.26 -15.32
C PRO A 373 9.70 -11.24 -16.50
N SER A 374 8.87 -10.96 -17.52
CA SER A 374 9.01 -11.67 -18.78
C SER A 374 10.28 -11.23 -19.53
N THR A 375 10.86 -12.15 -20.27
CA THR A 375 11.94 -11.87 -21.24
C THR A 375 11.42 -11.53 -22.63
N THR A 376 10.11 -11.62 -22.84
CA THR A 376 9.42 -11.23 -24.08
C THR A 376 8.70 -9.90 -23.89
N SER A 377 8.15 -9.33 -24.96
CA SER A 377 7.37 -8.10 -24.88
C SER A 377 5.99 -8.27 -24.22
N SER A 378 5.52 -9.50 -23.99
CA SER A 378 4.17 -9.75 -23.45
C SER A 378 4.17 -10.79 -22.34
N GLN A 379 3.28 -10.65 -21.38
CA GLN A 379 3.09 -11.62 -20.31
C GLN A 379 1.61 -11.81 -20.03
N PHE A 380 1.17 -13.07 -19.97
CA PHE A 380 -0.13 -13.45 -19.48
C PHE A 380 0.03 -14.12 -18.11
N VAL A 381 -0.85 -13.77 -17.18
CA VAL A 381 -0.98 -14.43 -15.87
C VAL A 381 -2.43 -14.79 -15.65
N GLY A 382 -2.69 -16.03 -15.24
CA GLY A 382 -4.01 -16.52 -14.86
C GLY A 382 -3.95 -17.18 -13.48
N MET A 383 -4.97 -16.98 -12.66
CA MET A 383 -5.03 -17.48 -11.28
C MET A 383 -6.41 -18.05 -10.98
N LEU A 384 -6.46 -19.22 -10.34
CA LEU A 384 -7.66 -19.80 -9.78
C LEU A 384 -7.42 -20.03 -8.29
N GLY A 385 -8.25 -19.43 -7.44
CA GLY A 385 -7.98 -19.43 -6.01
C GLY A 385 -9.21 -19.44 -5.12
N ILE A 386 -8.92 -19.51 -3.83
CA ILE A 386 -9.90 -19.47 -2.75
C ILE A 386 -9.45 -18.45 -1.71
N ARG A 387 -10.41 -17.72 -1.16
CA ARG A 387 -10.22 -16.80 -0.04
C ARG A 387 -11.18 -17.15 1.08
N VAL A 388 -10.67 -17.12 2.32
CA VAL A 388 -11.42 -17.29 3.56
C VAL A 388 -11.16 -16.13 4.50
N ASP A 389 -12.21 -15.46 4.96
CA ASP A 389 -12.19 -14.42 5.98
C ASP A 389 -12.63 -15.02 7.33
N PHE A 390 -12.00 -14.59 8.44
CA PHE A 390 -12.37 -15.06 9.79
C PHE A 390 -12.51 -13.94 10.81
#